data_AF-A0A1F3CNK6-F1
#
_entry.id   AF-A0A1F3CNK6-F1
#
_cell.length_a   1.000
_cell.length_b   1.000
_cell.length_c   1.000
_cell.angle_alpha   90.00
_cell.angle_beta   90.00
_cell.angle_gamma   90.00
#
_symmetry.space_group_name_H-M   'P 1'
#
loop_
_entity.id
_entity.type
_entity.pdbx_description
1 polymer ?
#
loop_
_entity_poly.entity_id
_entity_poly.type
_entity_poly.pdbx_seq_one_letter_code
_entity_poly.pdbx_strand_id
1 'polypeptide(L)'
;MQENIENHFLEILKTDSSRAIADILVDKIRNNHKYFQIIFNFCISKPYPISMRAARVIQLCSEKNTKLIEPFLNNLISIIIETNVEGVNPHCRKNYQKQEIFVNNSSIY
;
A
#
# COMPACT_ATOMS: atom_id res chain seq x y z
N MET A 1 -0.75 24.03 -0.65
CA MET A 1 -1.99 23.33 -1.05
C MET A 1 -1.97 21.82 -0.78
N GLN A 2 -0.81 21.14 -0.78
CA GLN A 2 -0.71 19.68 -0.59
C GLN A 2 -0.97 19.21 0.86
N GLU A 3 -0.50 19.99 1.83
CA GLU A 3 -0.61 19.69 3.28
C GLU A 3 -2.06 19.55 3.78
N ASN A 4 -3.00 20.25 3.14
CA ASN A 4 -4.42 20.19 3.51
C ASN A 4 -5.06 18.84 3.12
N ILE A 5 -4.57 18.21 2.05
CA ILE A 5 -5.09 16.93 1.56
C ILE A 5 -4.56 15.77 2.41
N GLU A 6 -3.29 15.81 2.77
CA GLU A 6 -2.66 14.80 3.63
C GLU A 6 -3.33 14.76 5.01
N ASN A 7 -3.56 15.92 5.63
CA ASN A 7 -4.26 16.02 6.90
C ASN A 7 -5.69 15.49 6.81
N HIS A 8 -6.39 15.79 5.71
CA HIS A 8 -7.74 15.26 5.50
C HIS A 8 -7.79 13.72 5.42
N PHE A 9 -6.86 13.10 4.68
CA PHE A 9 -6.76 11.64 4.62
C PHE A 9 -6.39 11.03 5.97
N LEU A 10 -5.50 11.68 6.71
CA LEU A 10 -5.10 11.25 8.04
C LEU A 10 -6.27 11.25 9.02
N GLU A 11 -7.10 12.30 9.00
CA GLU A 11 -8.29 12.38 9.85
C GLU A 11 -9.33 11.31 9.51
N ILE A 12 -9.55 11.03 8.22
CA ILE A 12 -10.42 9.92 7.80
C ILE A 12 -9.88 8.58 8.34
N LEU A 13 -8.58 8.33 8.20
CA LEU A 13 -7.96 7.10 8.68
C LEU A 13 -8.00 6.95 10.21
N LYS A 14 -8.03 8.06 10.97
CA LYS A 14 -8.19 8.05 12.42
C LYS A 14 -9.63 7.77 12.84
N THR A 15 -10.60 8.29 12.09
CA THR A 15 -12.02 8.33 12.47
C THR A 15 -12.57 6.94 12.79
N ASP A 16 -12.38 5.96 11.90
CA ASP A 16 -12.99 4.64 12.07
C ASP A 16 -12.20 3.54 11.31
N SER A 17 -12.27 2.29 11.80
CA SER A 17 -11.61 1.12 11.18
C SER A 17 -12.52 0.30 10.24
N SER A 18 -13.72 0.78 9.96
CA SER A 18 -14.69 0.08 9.14
C SER A 18 -14.23 -0.07 7.70
N ARG A 19 -14.70 -1.16 7.08
CA ARG A 19 -14.47 -1.44 5.66
C ARG A 19 -15.02 -0.32 4.78
N ALA A 20 -16.12 0.29 5.18
CA ALA A 20 -16.74 1.40 4.45
C ALA A 20 -15.78 2.59 4.25
N ILE A 21 -15.01 2.97 5.27
CA ILE A 21 -14.02 4.05 5.16
C ILE A 21 -12.90 3.68 4.19
N ALA A 22 -12.42 2.43 4.23
CA ALA A 22 -11.42 1.96 3.29
C ALA A 22 -11.94 2.00 1.85
N ASP A 23 -13.18 1.58 1.61
CA ASP A 23 -13.80 1.62 0.28
C ASP A 23 -14.00 3.05 -0.23
N ILE A 24 -14.41 3.98 0.64
CA ILE A 24 -14.52 5.41 0.31
C ILE A 24 -13.15 5.98 -0.08
N LEU A 25 -12.10 5.66 0.67
CA LEU A 25 -10.74 6.11 0.36
C LEU A 25 -10.25 5.55 -0.97
N VAL A 26 -10.50 4.27 -1.25
CA VAL A 26 -10.16 3.62 -2.52
C VAL A 26 -10.88 4.29 -3.69
N ASP A 27 -12.19 4.59 -3.53
CA ASP A 27 -12.95 5.30 -4.56
C ASP A 27 -12.51 6.76 -4.73
N LYS A 28 -11.91 7.38 -3.70
CA LYS A 28 -11.34 8.73 -3.80
C LYS A 28 -9.95 8.74 -4.46
N ILE A 29 -9.15 7.69 -4.24
CA ILE A 29 -7.81 7.54 -4.82
C ILE A 29 -7.93 7.21 -6.31
N ARG A 30 -8.80 6.25 -6.69
CA ARG A 30 -8.93 5.71 -8.05
C ARG A 30 -7.56 5.49 -8.70
N ASN A 31 -7.25 6.24 -9.76
CA ASN A 31 -6.00 6.17 -10.52
C ASN A 31 -5.05 7.35 -10.25
N ASN A 32 -5.24 8.08 -9.14
CA ASN A 32 -4.39 9.22 -8.81
C ASN A 32 -3.15 8.77 -8.02
N HIS A 33 -2.03 8.64 -8.73
CA HIS A 33 -0.73 8.28 -8.15
C HIS A 33 -0.30 9.18 -6.98
N LYS A 34 -0.67 10.48 -6.98
CA LYS A 34 -0.31 11.38 -5.86
C LYS A 34 -1.04 11.00 -4.57
N TYR A 35 -2.32 10.66 -4.66
CA TYR A 35 -3.09 10.23 -3.48
C TYR A 35 -2.66 8.85 -3.02
N PHE A 36 -2.35 7.96 -3.94
CA PHE A 36 -1.78 6.66 -3.61
C PHE A 36 -0.45 6.80 -2.86
N GLN A 37 0.45 7.66 -3.32
CA GLN A 37 1.73 7.93 -2.66
C GLN A 37 1.56 8.45 -1.22
N ILE A 38 0.60 9.33 -0.99
CA ILE A 38 0.32 9.86 0.37
C ILE A 38 -0.07 8.72 1.31
N ILE A 39 -1.00 7.85 0.90
CA ILE A 39 -1.44 6.73 1.71
C ILE A 39 -0.32 5.70 1.89
N PHE A 40 0.49 5.47 0.85
CA PHE A 40 1.66 4.59 0.92
C PHE A 40 2.66 5.12 1.95
N ASN A 41 2.94 6.43 1.95
CA ASN A 41 3.78 7.06 2.96
C ASN A 41 3.19 6.89 4.37
N PHE A 42 1.87 6.95 4.54
CA PHE A 42 1.24 6.67 5.83
C PHE A 42 1.40 5.23 6.29
N CYS A 43 1.38 4.27 5.38
CA CYS A 43 1.63 2.86 5.68
C CYS A 43 3.01 2.64 6.32
N ILE A 44 4.03 3.39 5.88
CA ILE A 44 5.42 3.21 6.31
C ILE A 44 5.78 4.11 7.49
N SER A 45 5.28 5.35 7.51
CA SER A 45 5.74 6.39 8.45
C SER A 45 4.88 6.55 9.70
N LYS A 46 3.63 6.09 9.69
CA LYS A 46 2.70 6.32 10.81
C LYS A 46 2.66 5.13 11.77
N PRO A 47 2.42 5.37 13.07
CA PRO A 47 2.25 4.28 14.03
C PRO A 47 0.95 3.51 13.80
N TYR A 48 0.88 2.32 14.41
CA TYR A 48 -0.38 1.61 14.57
C TYR A 48 -1.41 2.49 15.32
N PRO A 49 -2.71 2.47 14.96
CA PRO A 49 -3.36 1.63 13.95
C PRO A 49 -3.38 2.23 12.52
N ILE A 50 -2.84 3.43 12.34
CA ILE A 50 -2.95 4.20 11.09
C ILE A 50 -2.19 3.50 9.95
N SER A 51 -0.99 2.99 10.21
CA SER A 51 -0.22 2.23 9.21
C SER A 51 -0.97 1.00 8.70
N MET A 52 -1.62 0.23 9.58
CA MET A 52 -2.42 -0.93 9.17
C MET A 52 -3.65 -0.55 8.36
N ARG A 53 -4.34 0.54 8.72
CA ARG A 53 -5.50 1.03 7.95
C ARG A 53 -5.07 1.54 6.57
N ALA A 54 -3.95 2.25 6.50
CA ALA A 54 -3.36 2.69 5.25
C ALA A 54 -2.93 1.49 4.37
N ALA A 55 -2.31 0.45 4.96
CA ALA A 55 -1.95 -0.77 4.27
C ALA A 55 -3.18 -1.45 3.63
N ARG A 56 -4.31 -1.48 4.34
CA ARG A 56 -5.57 -2.03 3.82
C ARG A 56 -6.09 -1.25 2.62
N VAL A 57 -6.01 0.08 2.65
CA VAL A 57 -6.41 0.93 1.51
C VAL A 57 -5.49 0.67 0.32
N ILE A 58 -4.18 0.59 0.52
CA ILE A 58 -3.21 0.29 -0.53
C ILE A 58 -3.50 -1.07 -1.16
N GLN A 59 -3.72 -2.11 -0.34
CA GLN A 59 -4.08 -3.44 -0.82
C GLN A 59 -5.31 -3.40 -1.74
N LEU A 60 -6.39 -2.74 -1.31
CA LEU A 60 -7.63 -2.64 -2.08
C LEU A 60 -7.44 -1.86 -3.39
N CYS A 61 -6.63 -0.78 -3.37
CA CYS A 61 -6.28 -0.05 -4.57
C CYS A 61 -5.49 -0.93 -5.56
N SER A 62 -4.53 -1.72 -5.07
CA SER A 62 -3.72 -2.62 -5.89
C SER A 62 -4.52 -3.80 -6.45
N GLU A 63 -5.49 -4.32 -5.70
CA GLU A 63 -6.41 -5.36 -6.17
C GLU A 63 -7.30 -4.85 -7.33
N LYS A 64 -7.73 -3.59 -7.27
CA LYS A 64 -8.56 -2.98 -8.33
C LYS A 64 -7.76 -2.48 -9.52
N ASN A 65 -6.52 -2.04 -9.31
CA ASN A 65 -5.65 -1.58 -10.37
C ASN A 65 -4.17 -1.82 -10.00
N THR A 66 -3.61 -2.90 -10.55
CA THR A 66 -2.24 -3.34 -10.30
C THR A 66 -1.18 -2.35 -10.78
N LYS A 67 -1.48 -1.53 -11.81
CA LYS A 67 -0.52 -0.55 -12.35
C LYS A 67 -0.21 0.60 -11.38
N LEU A 68 -1.06 0.84 -10.39
CA LEU A 68 -0.85 1.91 -9.41
C LEU A 68 0.28 1.59 -8.42
N ILE A 69 0.48 0.32 -8.09
CA ILE A 69 1.49 -0.09 -7.11
C ILE A 69 2.87 -0.30 -7.73
N GLU A 70 2.94 -0.63 -9.03
CA GLU A 70 4.18 -0.88 -9.77
C GLU A 70 5.32 0.11 -9.46
N PRO A 71 5.12 1.44 -9.53
CA PRO A 71 6.20 2.40 -9.25
C PRO A 71 6.66 2.41 -7.78
N PHE A 72 5.86 1.86 -6.86
CA PHE A 72 6.15 1.82 -5.43
C PHE A 72 6.67 0.46 -4.95
N LEU A 73 6.62 -0.59 -5.78
CA LEU A 73 7.00 -1.95 -5.42
C LEU A 73 8.48 -2.05 -4.99
N ASN A 74 9.39 -1.44 -5.76
CA ASN A 74 10.82 -1.49 -5.43
C ASN A 74 11.11 -0.86 -4.06
N ASN A 75 10.48 0.29 -3.77
CA ASN A 75 10.61 0.94 -2.47
C ASN A 75 10.02 0.07 -1.34
N LEU A 76 8.86 -0.53 -1.57
CA LEU A 76 8.23 -1.43 -0.59
C LEU A 76 9.12 -2.65 -0.29
N ILE A 77 9.72 -3.25 -1.32
CA ILE A 77 10.63 -4.40 -1.17
C ILE A 77 11.87 -3.99 -0.37
N SER A 78 12.50 -2.86 -0.71
CA SER A 78 13.65 -2.33 0.05
C SER A 78 13.30 -2.12 1.52
N ILE A 79 12.17 -1.48 1.81
CA ILE A 79 11.71 -1.25 3.18
C ILE A 79 11.48 -2.59 3.89
N ILE A 80 10.80 -3.57 3.28
CA ILE A 80 10.58 -4.88 3.90
C ILE A 80 11.88 -5.60 4.21
N ILE A 81 12.89 -5.48 3.34
CA ILE A 81 14.21 -6.09 3.55
C ILE A 81 14.95 -5.40 4.71
N GLU A 82 14.89 -4.08 4.80
CA GLU A 82 15.55 -3.29 5.84
C GLU A 82 14.85 -3.39 7.20
N THR A 83 13.52 -3.54 7.20
CA THR A 83 12.73 -3.69 8.41
C THR A 83 12.88 -5.14 8.89
N ASN A 84 13.92 -5.40 9.68
CA ASN A 84 14.21 -6.70 10.27
C ASN A 84 13.19 -7.04 11.37
N VAL A 85 11.93 -7.25 11.01
CA VAL A 85 10.84 -7.54 11.95
C VAL A 85 10.80 -9.04 12.21
N GLU A 86 11.32 -9.45 13.38
CA GLU A 86 11.03 -10.77 13.96
C GLU A 86 9.50 -10.91 14.13
N GLY A 87 8.83 -11.57 13.20
CA GLY A 87 7.37 -11.77 13.26
C GLY A 87 6.66 -11.90 11.91
N VAL A 88 7.30 -11.60 10.78
CA VAL A 88 6.70 -11.91 9.47
C VAL A 88 6.84 -13.41 9.21
N ASN A 89 5.78 -14.14 9.56
CA ASN A 89 5.62 -15.57 9.31
C ASN A 89 6.04 -15.91 7.85
N PRO A 90 6.91 -16.92 7.60
CA PRO A 90 7.49 -17.25 6.29
C PRO A 90 6.51 -17.48 5.12
N HIS A 91 5.19 -17.46 5.37
CA HIS A 91 4.15 -17.49 4.33
C HIS A 91 4.05 -16.21 3.50
N CYS A 92 4.21 -15.01 4.10
CA CYS A 92 4.17 -13.76 3.33
C CYS A 92 5.35 -13.66 2.34
N ARG A 93 6.51 -14.22 2.69
CA ARG A 93 7.69 -14.31 1.83
C ARG A 93 7.44 -15.12 0.54
N LYS A 94 6.60 -16.16 0.59
CA LYS A 94 6.33 -17.05 -0.55
C LYS A 94 5.45 -16.42 -1.64
N ASN A 95 4.59 -15.45 -1.30
CA ASN A 95 3.71 -14.82 -2.30
C ASN A 95 4.44 -13.78 -3.15
N TYR A 96 5.46 -13.10 -2.61
CA TYR A 96 6.27 -12.15 -3.37
C TYR A 96 7.30 -12.83 -4.28
N GLN A 97 7.91 -13.95 -3.85
CA GLN A 97 8.77 -14.75 -4.73
C GLN A 97 8.01 -15.34 -5.93
N LYS A 98 6.70 -15.62 -5.80
CA LYS A 98 5.88 -16.07 -6.94
C LYS A 98 5.60 -14.97 -7.96
N GLN A 99 5.63 -13.70 -7.59
CA GLN A 99 5.42 -12.59 -8.52
C GLN A 99 6.70 -12.24 -9.29
N GLU A 100 7.89 -12.38 -8.70
CA GLU A 100 9.17 -12.25 -9.42
C GLU A 100 9.33 -13.31 -10.54
N ILE A 101 8.75 -14.49 -10.38
CA ILE A 101 8.76 -15.55 -11.41
C ILE A 101 7.82 -15.19 -12.58
N PHE A 102 6.74 -14.45 -12.35
CA PHE A 102 5.78 -14.09 -13.41
C PHE A 102 6.29 -12.95 -14.32
N VAL A 103 7.09 -12.04 -13.76
CA VAL A 103 7.70 -10.94 -14.54
C VAL A 103 8.86 -11.45 -15.40
N ASN A 104 9.62 -12.45 -14.93
CA ASN A 104 10.75 -13.01 -15.68
C ASN A 104 10.35 -14.04 -16.77
N ASN A 105 9.14 -14.61 -16.72
CA ASN A 105 8.69 -15.58 -17.72
C ASN A 105 7.83 -14.98 -18.86
N SER A 106 7.60 -13.67 -18.88
CA SER A 106 6.82 -13.00 -19.94
C SER A 106 7.69 -12.27 -20.97
N SER A 107 9.02 -12.49 -20.96
CA SER A 107 9.96 -11.96 -21.97
C SER A 107 10.58 -13.04 -22.85
N ILE A 108 9.96 -14.23 -22.93
CA ILE A 108 10.25 -15.22 -23.97
C ILE A 108 8.91 -15.81 -24.40
N TYR A 109 8.28 -15.19 -25.39
CA TYR A 109 7.64 -15.78 -26.57
C TYR A 109 6.97 -14.66 -27.39
#